data_AF-A0AA92W7J1-F1
#
_entry.id   AF-A0AA92W7J1-F1
#
_cell.length_a   1.000
_cell.length_b   1.000
_cell.length_c   1.000
_cell.angle_alpha   90.00
_cell.angle_beta   90.00
_cell.angle_gamma   90.00
#
_symmetry.space_group_name_H-M   'P 1'
#
loop_
_entity.id
_entity.type
_entity.pdbx_description
1 polymer ?
#
loop_
_entity_poly.entity_id
_entity_poly.type
_entity_poly.pdbx_seq_one_letter_code
_entity_poly.pdbx_strand_id
1 'polypeptide(L)'
;MTKEELKAKVAKQQSIINDANNQICSDVKEYIESLPYKVGDKVSCSRCDVCWIASIIPERNYARYSGMIEVRINPAKKDGTRSNREFVLLSMEVDSIKKIS
;
A
#
# COMPACT_ATOMS: atom_id res chain seq x y z
N MET A 1 -11.74 -40.24 -8.27
CA MET A 1 -11.96 -38.79 -8.27
C MET A 1 -12.21 -38.32 -9.70
N THR A 2 -13.32 -37.66 -9.98
CA THR A 2 -13.69 -37.17 -11.33
C THR A 2 -13.19 -35.74 -11.58
N LYS A 3 -13.29 -35.25 -12.83
CA LYS A 3 -12.96 -33.87 -13.19
C LYS A 3 -13.89 -32.87 -12.50
N GLU A 4 -15.16 -33.24 -12.34
CA GLU A 4 -16.20 -32.46 -11.69
C GLU A 4 -15.93 -32.36 -10.18
N GLU A 5 -15.57 -33.47 -9.55
CA GLU A 5 -15.15 -33.49 -8.14
C GLU A 5 -13.89 -32.64 -7.91
N LEU A 6 -12.92 -32.67 -8.84
CA LEU A 6 -11.75 -31.82 -8.77
C LEU A 6 -12.13 -30.33 -8.86
N LYS A 7 -12.99 -29.95 -9.82
CA LYS A 7 -13.47 -28.56 -9.97
C LYS A 7 -14.16 -28.06 -8.70
N ALA A 8 -15.04 -28.87 -8.10
CA ALA A 8 -15.73 -28.51 -6.87
C ALA A 8 -14.76 -28.30 -5.71
N LYS A 9 -13.76 -29.20 -5.55
CA LYS A 9 -12.72 -29.06 -4.52
C LYS A 9 -11.88 -27.80 -4.73
N VAL A 10 -11.44 -27.52 -5.96
CA VAL A 10 -10.65 -26.33 -6.29
C VAL A 10 -11.47 -25.05 -6.08
N ALA A 11 -12.73 -25.01 -6.50
CA ALA A 11 -13.61 -23.85 -6.31
C ALA A 11 -13.78 -23.52 -4.82
N LYS A 12 -13.96 -24.53 -3.96
CA LYS A 12 -14.01 -24.34 -2.50
C LYS A 12 -12.72 -23.71 -1.97
N GLN A 13 -11.56 -24.19 -2.41
CA GLN A 13 -10.28 -23.62 -1.98
C GLN A 13 -10.09 -22.18 -2.50
N GLN A 14 -10.51 -21.91 -3.74
CA GLN A 14 -10.44 -20.57 -4.31
C GLN A 14 -11.31 -19.57 -3.54
N SER A 15 -12.49 -19.97 -3.07
CA SER A 15 -13.34 -19.15 -2.21
C SER A 15 -12.62 -18.79 -0.90
N ILE A 16 -12.08 -19.79 -0.19
CA ILE A 16 -11.36 -19.58 1.07
C ILE A 16 -10.17 -18.63 0.87
N ILE A 17 -9.44 -18.82 -0.22
CA ILE A 17 -8.34 -17.95 -0.65
C ILE A 17 -8.80 -16.51 -0.85
N ASN A 18 -9.94 -16.31 -1.51
CA ASN A 18 -10.45 -14.97 -1.82
C ASN A 18 -10.92 -14.28 -0.54
N ASP A 19 -11.63 -15.00 0.32
CA ASP A 19 -12.10 -14.48 1.62
C ASP A 19 -10.91 -14.05 2.49
N ALA A 20 -9.88 -14.89 2.60
CA ALA A 20 -8.67 -14.56 3.33
C ALA A 20 -7.95 -13.33 2.72
N ASN A 21 -7.88 -13.22 1.39
CA ASN A 21 -7.22 -12.08 0.75
C ASN A 21 -8.01 -10.77 0.88
N ASN A 22 -9.34 -10.85 0.90
CA ASN A 22 -10.20 -9.72 1.20
C ASN A 22 -10.03 -9.26 2.66
N GLN A 23 -9.89 -10.19 3.60
CA GLN A 23 -9.61 -9.84 4.99
C GLN A 23 -8.27 -9.10 5.13
N ILE A 24 -7.20 -9.60 4.48
CA ILE A 24 -5.90 -8.91 4.46
C ILE A 24 -6.05 -7.46 3.93
N CYS A 25 -6.82 -7.25 2.87
CA CYS A 25 -7.09 -5.91 2.35
C CYS A 25 -7.79 -5.02 3.38
N SER A 26 -8.77 -5.57 4.09
CA SER A 26 -9.51 -4.85 5.13
C SER A 26 -8.59 -4.45 6.29
N ASP A 27 -7.81 -5.39 6.81
CA ASP A 27 -6.92 -5.15 7.95
C ASP A 27 -5.83 -4.12 7.61
N VAL A 28 -5.28 -4.19 6.39
CA VAL A 28 -4.30 -3.20 5.92
C VAL A 28 -4.94 -1.83 5.73
N LYS A 29 -6.19 -1.73 5.28
CA LYS A 29 -6.89 -0.44 5.21
C LYS A 29 -7.11 0.16 6.59
N GLU A 30 -7.51 -0.65 7.56
CA GLU A 30 -7.64 -0.21 8.96
C GLU A 30 -6.30 0.29 9.50
N TYR A 31 -5.19 -0.41 9.21
CA TYR A 31 -3.86 0.08 9.53
C TYR A 31 -3.55 1.42 8.85
N ILE A 32 -3.85 1.58 7.56
CA ILE A 32 -3.65 2.85 6.82
C ILE A 32 -4.40 4.00 7.49
N GLU A 33 -5.64 3.78 7.96
CA GLU A 33 -6.44 4.77 8.67
C GLU A 33 -5.83 5.17 10.02
N SER A 34 -5.06 4.27 10.65
CA SER A 34 -4.36 4.54 11.92
C SER A 34 -3.05 5.32 11.77
N LEU A 35 -2.53 5.48 10.55
CA LEU A 35 -1.24 6.14 10.31
C LEU A 35 -1.27 7.62 10.75
N PRO A 36 -0.16 8.16 11.30
CA PRO A 36 -0.08 9.56 11.73
C PRO A 36 -0.01 10.57 10.58
N TYR A 37 -0.06 10.09 9.34
CA TYR A 37 -0.06 10.87 8.11
C TYR A 37 -1.08 10.32 7.12
N LYS A 38 -1.60 11.20 6.25
CA LYS A 38 -2.60 10.87 5.23
C LYS A 38 -2.21 11.40 3.86
N VAL A 39 -2.96 11.01 2.84
CA VAL A 39 -2.81 11.55 1.48
C VAL A 39 -2.88 13.08 1.50
N GLY A 40 -1.90 13.72 0.87
CA GLY A 40 -1.75 15.17 0.83
C GLY A 40 -0.92 15.76 1.95
N ASP A 41 -0.61 15.01 3.01
CA ASP A 41 0.27 15.52 4.08
C ASP A 41 1.69 15.75 3.56
N LYS A 42 2.32 16.79 4.11
CA LYS A 42 3.73 17.08 3.92
C LYS A 42 4.55 16.24 4.92
N VAL A 43 5.51 15.48 4.41
CA VAL A 43 6.31 14.53 5.19
C VAL A 43 7.79 14.63 4.80
N SER A 44 8.66 14.10 5.66
CA SER A 44 10.03 13.76 5.33
C SER A 44 10.21 12.24 5.38
N CYS A 45 11.16 11.71 4.62
CA CYS A 45 11.58 10.30 4.67
C CYS A 45 13.06 10.18 4.32
N SER A 46 13.62 8.98 4.42
CA SER A 46 15.03 8.70 4.12
C SER A 46 15.45 9.09 2.69
N ARG A 47 14.50 9.18 1.75
CA ARG A 47 14.75 9.56 0.35
C ARG A 47 14.65 11.06 0.08
N CYS A 48 13.86 11.79 0.87
CA CYS A 48 13.53 13.19 0.63
C CYS A 48 13.30 13.94 1.94
N ASP A 49 14.00 15.07 2.13
CA ASP A 49 13.78 15.94 3.28
C ASP A 49 12.36 16.53 3.32
N VAL A 50 11.78 16.77 2.15
CA VAL A 50 10.41 17.28 2.00
C VAL A 50 9.73 16.63 0.80
N CYS A 51 8.59 15.99 1.05
CA CYS A 51 7.69 15.47 0.03
C CYS A 51 6.22 15.50 0.51
N TRP A 52 5.31 15.15 -0.39
CA TRP A 52 3.87 15.01 -0.09
C TRP A 52 3.43 13.59 -0.36
N ILE A 53 2.61 13.03 0.52
CA ILE A 53 1.96 11.74 0.26
C ILE A 53 1.01 11.88 -0.93
N ALA A 54 1.27 11.15 -2.00
CA ALA A 54 0.42 11.07 -3.18
C ALA A 54 -0.64 9.98 -3.04
N SER A 55 -0.26 8.81 -2.55
CA SER A 55 -1.19 7.71 -2.23
C SER A 55 -0.64 6.81 -1.13
N ILE A 56 -1.55 6.16 -0.41
CA ILE A 56 -1.27 5.05 0.51
C ILE A 56 -2.33 4.00 0.22
N ILE A 57 -1.93 2.82 -0.23
CA ILE A 57 -2.85 1.73 -0.58
C ILE A 57 -2.31 0.39 -0.08
N PRO A 58 -3.16 -0.62 0.12
CA PRO A 58 -2.67 -1.98 0.34
C PRO A 58 -1.85 -2.46 -0.87
N GLU A 59 -0.63 -2.94 -0.62
CA GLU A 59 0.25 -3.44 -1.66
C GLU A 59 -0.32 -4.73 -2.27
N ARG A 60 -0.21 -4.85 -3.59
CA ARG A 60 -0.56 -6.07 -4.33
C ARG A 60 0.67 -6.70 -4.95
N ASN A 61 0.87 -7.98 -4.63
CA ASN A 61 1.81 -8.86 -5.32
C ASN A 61 1.02 -9.73 -6.30
N TYR A 62 1.18 -9.43 -7.60
CA TYR A 62 0.37 -10.01 -8.66
C TYR A 62 -1.13 -9.78 -8.43
N ALA A 63 -1.89 -10.85 -8.19
CA ALA A 63 -3.34 -10.80 -8.01
C ALA A 63 -3.78 -10.75 -6.54
N ARG A 64 -2.85 -10.66 -5.58
CA ARG A 64 -3.16 -10.78 -4.15
C ARG A 64 -2.53 -9.68 -3.31
N TYR A 65 -3.22 -9.31 -2.24
CA TYR A 65 -2.65 -8.43 -1.21
C TYR A 65 -1.52 -9.13 -0.44
N SER A 66 -0.42 -8.41 -0.21
CA SER A 66 0.77 -8.91 0.49
C SER A 66 0.71 -8.75 2.01
N GLY A 67 -0.19 -7.90 2.50
CA GLY A 67 -0.20 -7.47 3.91
C GLY A 67 0.62 -6.19 4.16
N MET A 68 1.32 -5.67 3.15
CA MET A 68 2.07 -4.41 3.24
C MET A 68 1.28 -3.24 2.66
N ILE A 69 1.82 -2.03 2.82
CA ILE A 69 1.31 -0.81 2.17
C ILE A 69 2.26 -0.37 1.06
N GLU A 70 1.70 0.14 -0.04
CA GLU A 70 2.43 0.90 -1.06
C GLU A 70 2.19 2.39 -0.79
N VAL A 71 3.27 3.15 -0.60
CA VAL A 71 3.22 4.61 -0.45
C VAL A 71 3.86 5.27 -1.66
N ARG A 72 3.13 6.20 -2.27
CA ARG A 72 3.66 7.08 -3.31
C ARG A 72 3.83 8.49 -2.78
N ILE A 73 4.90 9.15 -3.20
CA ILE A 73 5.19 10.53 -2.82
C ILE A 73 5.45 11.43 -4.02
N ASN A 74 5.18 12.72 -3.84
CA ASN A 74 5.68 13.78 -4.70
C ASN A 74 6.79 14.56 -3.99
N PRO A 75 8.04 14.54 -4.46
CA PRO A 75 9.11 15.31 -3.82
C PRO A 75 8.93 16.82 -4.05
N ALA A 76 9.56 17.62 -3.21
CA ALA A 76 9.70 19.04 -3.47
C ALA A 76 10.55 19.31 -4.72
N LYS A 77 10.20 20.36 -5.47
CA LYS A 77 11.07 20.97 -6.48
C LYS A 77 12.13 21.85 -5.80
N LYS A 78 13.07 22.37 -6.59
CA LYS A 78 14.11 23.31 -6.12
C LYS A 78 13.53 24.57 -5.46
N ASP A 79 12.35 25.01 -5.90
CA ASP A 79 11.64 26.17 -5.35
C ASP A 79 10.77 25.83 -4.11
N GLY A 80 10.84 24.60 -3.61
CA GLY A 80 10.08 24.13 -2.45
C GLY A 80 8.62 23.77 -2.74
N THR A 81 8.14 23.94 -3.98
CA THR A 81 6.77 23.55 -4.36
C THR A 81 6.66 22.05 -4.63
N ARG A 82 5.44 21.51 -4.53
CA ARG A 82 5.15 20.10 -4.82
C ARG A 82 5.42 19.79 -6.31
N SER A 83 6.16 18.72 -6.57
CA SER A 83 6.33 18.18 -7.91
C SER A 83 5.10 17.40 -8.37
N ASN A 84 4.88 17.29 -9.69
CA ASN A 84 3.90 16.36 -10.26
C ASN A 84 4.46 14.94 -10.42
N ARG A 85 5.77 14.75 -10.20
CA ARG A 85 6.42 13.43 -10.30
C ARG A 85 6.05 12.58 -9.10
N GLU A 86 5.70 11.32 -9.33
CA GLU A 86 5.43 10.34 -8.27
C GLU A 86 6.56 9.32 -8.15
N PHE A 87 6.88 8.95 -6.91
CA PHE A 87 7.83 7.88 -6.60
C PHE A 87 7.17 6.92 -5.63
N VAL A 88 7.31 5.62 -5.90
CA VAL A 88 6.99 4.56 -4.94
C VAL A 88 8.14 4.47 -3.94
N LEU A 89 7.82 4.46 -2.65
CA LEU A 89 8.77 4.22 -1.58
C LEU A 89 8.97 2.71 -1.36
N LEU A 90 10.20 2.29 -1.10
CA LEU A 90 10.51 0.95 -0.60
C LEU A 90 10.05 0.81 0.85
N SER A 91 9.84 -0.43 1.33
CA SER A 91 9.37 -0.69 2.70
C SER A 91 10.20 0.02 3.78
N MET A 92 11.53 -0.08 3.70
CA MET A 92 12.45 0.63 4.61
C MET A 92 12.34 2.16 4.54
N GLU A 93 11.91 2.72 3.41
CA GLU A 93 11.69 4.17 3.25
C GLU A 93 10.34 4.58 3.85
N VAL A 94 9.32 3.71 3.76
CA VAL A 94 8.00 3.92 4.38
C VAL A 94 8.11 4.03 5.90
N ASP A 95 8.89 3.14 6.54
CA ASP A 95 9.10 3.15 7.98
C ASP A 95 9.79 4.43 8.50
N SER A 96 10.46 5.16 7.60
CA SER A 96 11.16 6.40 7.91
C SER A 96 10.28 7.65 7.78
N ILE A 97 9.03 7.53 7.32
CA ILE A 97 8.13 8.66 7.09
C ILE A 97 7.85 9.38 8.40
N LYS A 98 8.08 10.69 8.41
CA LYS A 98 7.76 11.58 9.52
C LYS A 98 6.94 12.75 9.01
N LYS A 99 5.81 13.02 9.64
CA LYS A 99 4.99 14.19 9.31
C LYS A 99 5.74 15.47 9.69
N ILE A 100 5.78 16.44 8.77
CA ILE A 100 6.47 17.72 8.97
C ILE A 100 5.49 18.88 8.82
N SER A 101 4.79 19.17 9.93
CA SER A 101 3.81 20.26 10.07
C SER A 101 2.51 20.07 9.28
#